data_AF-A0ABD0JF41-F1
#
_entry.id   AF-A0ABD0JF41-F1
#
_cell.length_a   1.000
_cell.length_b   1.000
_cell.length_c   1.000
_cell.angle_alpha   90.00
_cell.angle_beta   90.00
_cell.angle_gamma   90.00
#
_symmetry.space_group_name_H-M   'P 1'
#
loop_
_entity.id
_entity.type
_entity.pdbx_description
1 polymer ?
#
loop_
_entity_poly.entity_id
_entity_poly.type
_entity_poly.pdbx_seq_one_letter_code
_entity_poly.pdbx_strand_id
1 'polypeptide(L)'
;MADAERAGLQEQIKAQGEIVRKLKAEKAPNEKVEEEVSKLLELKAQLGDDGPKKFVLKTPKGTRDYNPEQMAIREGVFNKIIQCFKRHGAETIDTPVFELKETLTGKYGEDSKLIYDLQDQGGELLSLRYDLTVPFARYLAMNKVTNIKRYHIAKVYRRDNPAMTRGRYREFYQCDFDIAGQYDPMLPDAECIKIVAEILASLDVGDFVIKVNHRRLLDGMFAACGVPDDKFRPICSATFWDDVRVEMIDEKGLDPEAADRIGQYVRFQGGLEIVDELLKDTELQKQKNAVEALEEMRQLLKYCELYGVQDKVVFDMSLARGLDYYTGVIYEGVLK
;
A
#
# COMPACT_ATOMS: atom_id res chain seq x y z
N MET A 1 -1.73 -33.51 -32.18
CA MET A 1 -2.63 -33.40 -33.34
C MET A 1 -1.86 -33.85 -34.56
N ALA A 2 -2.50 -34.65 -35.44
CA ALA A 2 -1.91 -34.94 -36.75
C ALA A 2 -1.80 -33.64 -37.56
N ASP A 3 -0.76 -33.48 -38.40
CA ASP A 3 -0.52 -32.23 -39.14
C ASP A 3 -1.71 -31.78 -40.01
N ALA A 4 -2.51 -32.74 -40.49
CA ALA A 4 -3.75 -32.48 -41.23
C ALA A 4 -4.87 -31.87 -40.37
N GLU A 5 -5.02 -32.31 -39.11
CA GLU A 5 -5.99 -31.74 -38.16
C GLU A 5 -5.60 -30.31 -37.78
N ARG A 6 -4.29 -30.06 -37.66
CA ARG A 6 -3.75 -28.73 -37.35
C ARG A 6 -3.97 -27.72 -38.47
N ALA A 7 -3.79 -28.14 -39.71
CA ALA A 7 -4.09 -27.31 -40.87
C ALA A 7 -5.58 -26.96 -40.96
N GLY A 8 -6.46 -27.95 -40.71
CA GLY A 8 -7.92 -27.71 -40.67
C GLY A 8 -8.36 -26.72 -39.60
N LEU A 9 -7.81 -26.83 -38.38
CA LEU A 9 -8.08 -25.88 -37.30
C LEU A 9 -7.56 -24.47 -37.61
N GLN A 10 -6.40 -24.33 -38.26
CA GLN A 10 -5.88 -23.02 -38.67
C GLN A 10 -6.78 -22.32 -39.70
N GLU A 11 -7.37 -23.08 -40.62
CA GLU A 11 -8.29 -22.55 -41.63
C GLU A 11 -9.62 -22.10 -40.99
N GLN A 12 -10.13 -22.86 -40.02
CA GLN A 12 -11.31 -22.49 -39.22
C GLN A 12 -11.06 -21.21 -38.40
N ILE A 13 -9.89 -21.07 -37.76
CA ILE A 13 -9.51 -19.85 -37.02
C ILE A 13 -9.45 -18.64 -37.96
N LYS A 14 -8.94 -18.82 -39.18
CA LYS A 14 -8.87 -17.75 -40.17
C LYS A 14 -10.26 -17.31 -40.62
N ALA A 15 -11.13 -18.25 -40.99
CA ALA A 15 -12.51 -17.98 -41.38
C ALA A 15 -13.29 -17.29 -40.24
N GLN A 16 -13.17 -17.78 -39.02
CA GLN A 16 -13.81 -17.20 -37.84
C GLN A 16 -13.28 -15.78 -37.54
N GLY A 17 -11.98 -15.54 -37.73
CA GLY A 17 -11.38 -14.21 -37.61
C GLY A 17 -11.90 -13.20 -38.65
N GLU A 18 -12.22 -13.65 -39.86
CA GLU A 18 -12.83 -12.81 -40.90
C GLU A 18 -14.28 -12.44 -40.56
N ILE A 19 -15.06 -13.36 -39.98
CA ILE A 19 -16.42 -13.10 -39.48
C ILE A 19 -16.39 -12.01 -38.40
N VAL A 20 -15.51 -12.13 -37.40
CA VAL A 20 -15.36 -11.11 -36.34
C VAL A 20 -14.97 -9.74 -36.90
N ARG A 21 -14.05 -9.71 -37.90
CA ARG A 21 -13.65 -8.45 -38.55
C ARG A 21 -14.80 -7.82 -39.32
N LYS A 22 -15.59 -8.61 -40.03
CA LYS A 22 -16.75 -8.15 -40.79
C LYS A 22 -17.82 -7.57 -39.85
N LEU A 23 -18.14 -8.27 -38.76
CA LEU A 23 -19.11 -7.80 -37.76
C LEU A 23 -18.67 -6.48 -37.09
N LYS A 24 -17.37 -6.32 -36.82
CA LYS A 24 -16.82 -5.06 -36.28
C LYS A 24 -16.87 -3.92 -37.30
N ALA A 25 -16.58 -4.21 -38.57
CA ALA A 25 -16.65 -3.23 -39.65
C ALA A 25 -18.10 -2.76 -39.92
N GLU A 26 -19.07 -3.67 -39.79
CA GLU A 26 -20.50 -3.41 -39.97
C GLU A 26 -21.17 -2.84 -38.70
N LYS A 27 -20.42 -2.59 -37.62
CA LYS A 27 -20.92 -2.11 -36.33
C LYS A 27 -22.10 -2.95 -35.80
N ALA A 28 -21.99 -4.27 -35.90
CA ALA A 28 -22.98 -5.19 -35.37
C ALA A 28 -23.14 -5.04 -33.84
N PRO A 29 -24.29 -5.48 -33.26
CA PRO A 29 -24.50 -5.45 -31.81
C PRO A 29 -23.38 -6.13 -31.04
N ASN A 30 -22.96 -5.52 -29.92
CA ASN A 30 -21.82 -5.98 -29.12
C ASN A 30 -21.95 -7.46 -28.68
N GLU A 31 -23.15 -7.89 -28.30
CA GLU A 31 -23.43 -9.28 -27.91
C GLU A 31 -23.05 -10.29 -29.01
N LYS A 32 -23.34 -9.97 -30.28
CA LYS A 32 -22.99 -10.82 -31.42
C LYS A 32 -21.49 -10.81 -31.72
N VAL A 33 -20.82 -9.68 -31.48
CA VAL A 33 -19.37 -9.58 -31.64
C VAL A 33 -18.66 -10.40 -30.56
N GLU A 34 -19.16 -10.35 -29.31
CA GLU A 34 -18.60 -11.09 -28.18
C GLU A 34 -18.77 -12.61 -28.34
N GLU A 35 -19.94 -13.07 -28.80
CA GLU A 35 -20.19 -14.49 -29.06
C GLU A 35 -19.19 -15.07 -30.09
N GLU A 36 -18.99 -14.36 -31.20
CA GLU A 36 -18.08 -14.81 -32.27
C GLU A 36 -16.59 -14.68 -31.88
N VAL A 37 -16.26 -13.75 -30.97
CA VAL A 37 -14.92 -13.65 -30.36
C VAL A 37 -14.67 -14.81 -29.41
N SER A 38 -15.67 -15.25 -28.62
CA SER A 38 -15.54 -16.41 -27.74
C SER A 38 -15.25 -17.68 -28.55
N LYS A 39 -16.01 -17.91 -29.64
CA LYS A 39 -15.77 -19.03 -30.56
C LYS A 39 -14.36 -19.00 -31.17
N LEU A 40 -13.87 -17.81 -31.54
CA LEU A 40 -12.50 -17.64 -32.06
C LEU A 40 -11.43 -17.98 -31.00
N LEU A 41 -11.67 -17.63 -29.73
CA LEU A 41 -10.76 -17.91 -28.62
C LEU A 41 -10.72 -19.40 -28.30
N GLU A 42 -11.86 -20.08 -28.32
CA GLU A 42 -11.96 -21.54 -28.14
C GLU A 42 -11.22 -22.30 -29.25
N LEU A 43 -11.40 -21.91 -30.51
CA LEU A 43 -10.66 -22.51 -31.64
C LEU A 43 -9.14 -22.31 -31.51
N LYS A 44 -8.70 -21.13 -31.05
CA LYS A 44 -7.28 -20.87 -30.78
C LYS A 44 -6.73 -21.67 -29.61
N ALA A 45 -7.54 -21.88 -28.56
CA ALA A 45 -7.16 -22.72 -27.44
C ALA A 45 -6.98 -24.19 -27.86
N GLN A 46 -7.81 -24.69 -28.77
CA GLN A 46 -7.70 -26.05 -29.33
C GLN A 46 -6.44 -26.25 -30.19
N LEU A 47 -5.96 -25.21 -30.87
CA LEU A 47 -4.76 -25.31 -31.72
C LEU A 47 -3.45 -25.43 -30.93
N GLY A 48 -3.43 -25.02 -29.66
CA GLY A 48 -2.20 -24.89 -28.88
C GLY A 48 -1.31 -23.74 -29.37
N ASP A 49 -0.65 -23.05 -28.45
CA ASP A 49 0.16 -21.85 -28.71
C ASP A 49 1.56 -22.17 -29.29
N ASP A 50 1.59 -23.00 -30.34
CA ASP A 50 2.81 -23.53 -30.99
C ASP A 50 3.09 -22.88 -32.35
N GLY A 51 2.64 -21.65 -32.56
CA GLY A 51 3.22 -20.79 -33.61
C GLY A 51 4.64 -20.37 -33.19
N PRO A 52 5.55 -20.05 -34.13
CA PRO A 52 6.86 -19.51 -33.76
C PRO A 52 6.65 -18.24 -32.95
N LYS A 53 6.85 -18.32 -31.63
CA LYS A 53 6.77 -17.16 -30.75
C LYS A 53 7.84 -16.20 -31.22
N LYS A 54 7.43 -15.14 -31.91
CA LYS A 54 8.31 -14.04 -32.26
C LYS A 54 8.91 -13.55 -30.96
N PHE A 55 10.18 -13.82 -30.74
CA PHE A 55 10.89 -13.42 -29.54
C PHE A 55 10.81 -11.90 -29.45
N VAL A 56 10.19 -11.41 -28.36
CA VAL A 56 10.04 -9.98 -28.10
C VAL A 56 11.02 -9.61 -27.00
N LEU A 57 12.01 -8.80 -27.34
CA LEU A 57 12.90 -8.16 -26.38
C LEU A 57 12.10 -7.14 -25.57
N LYS A 58 11.80 -7.48 -24.31
CA LYS A 58 11.15 -6.59 -23.35
C LYS A 58 11.44 -7.03 -21.93
N THR A 59 11.36 -6.08 -20.99
CA THR A 59 11.30 -6.40 -19.56
C THR A 59 9.95 -7.04 -19.19
N PRO A 60 9.88 -7.77 -18.06
CA PRO A 60 8.60 -8.21 -17.50
C PRO A 60 7.62 -7.05 -17.30
N LYS A 61 6.31 -7.32 -17.48
CA LYS A 61 5.25 -6.30 -17.30
C LYS A 61 5.36 -5.67 -15.91
N GLY A 62 5.38 -4.33 -15.87
CA GLY A 62 5.46 -3.56 -14.63
C GLY A 62 6.87 -3.44 -14.05
N THR A 63 7.91 -3.83 -14.79
CA THR A 63 9.33 -3.66 -14.43
C THR A 63 10.05 -2.82 -15.48
N ARG A 64 11.19 -2.22 -15.12
CA ARG A 64 11.99 -1.39 -16.03
C ARG A 64 13.47 -1.48 -15.68
N ASP A 65 14.30 -1.30 -16.70
CA ASP A 65 15.71 -1.00 -16.51
C ASP A 65 15.89 0.44 -16.02
N TYR A 66 17.01 0.70 -15.35
CA TYR A 66 17.44 2.04 -14.96
C TYR A 66 18.66 2.41 -15.77
N ASN A 67 18.53 3.45 -16.60
CA ASN A 67 19.63 3.94 -17.42
C ASN A 67 20.63 4.75 -16.56
N PRO A 68 21.82 5.13 -17.11
CA PRO A 68 22.82 5.86 -16.35
C PRO A 68 22.32 7.16 -15.70
N GLU A 69 21.50 7.95 -16.39
CA GLU A 69 20.94 9.21 -15.85
C GLU A 69 20.00 8.94 -14.67
N GLN A 70 19.12 7.95 -14.81
CA GLN A 70 18.21 7.54 -13.73
C GLN A 70 18.96 6.96 -12.53
N MET A 71 20.07 6.24 -12.78
CA MET A 71 20.93 5.72 -11.72
C MET A 71 21.66 6.85 -10.98
N ALA A 72 22.17 7.85 -11.69
CA ALA A 72 22.80 9.02 -11.06
C ALA A 72 21.82 9.77 -10.13
N ILE A 73 20.57 9.97 -10.58
CA ILE A 73 19.51 10.57 -9.74
C ILE A 73 19.22 9.69 -8.52
N ARG A 74 19.04 8.38 -8.73
CA ARG A 74 18.78 7.43 -7.64
C ARG A 74 19.89 7.45 -6.59
N GLU A 75 21.14 7.39 -7.01
CA GLU A 75 22.29 7.41 -6.11
C GLU A 75 22.33 8.70 -5.30
N GLY A 76 22.07 9.85 -5.93
CA GLY A 76 21.94 11.13 -5.24
C GLY A 76 20.85 11.13 -4.17
N VAL A 77 19.66 10.60 -4.48
CA VAL A 77 18.53 10.47 -3.54
C VAL A 77 18.87 9.52 -2.40
N PHE A 78 19.38 8.32 -2.70
CA PHE A 78 19.76 7.33 -1.69
C PHE A 78 20.85 7.85 -0.76
N ASN A 79 21.84 8.57 -1.26
CA ASN A 79 22.90 9.13 -0.43
C ASN A 79 22.35 10.10 0.61
N LYS A 80 21.42 10.99 0.24
CA LYS A 80 20.75 11.91 1.19
C LYS A 80 19.95 11.15 2.25
N ILE A 81 19.16 10.15 1.83
CA ILE A 81 18.36 9.31 2.72
C ILE A 81 19.26 8.54 3.71
N ILE A 82 20.29 7.85 3.21
CA ILE A 82 21.22 7.07 4.03
C ILE A 82 21.98 7.96 5.01
N GLN A 83 22.39 9.17 4.59
CA GLN A 83 23.03 10.12 5.50
C GLN A 83 22.11 10.53 6.66
N CYS A 84 20.81 10.72 6.40
CA CYS A 84 19.82 10.97 7.45
C CYS A 84 19.70 9.76 8.39
N PHE A 85 19.51 8.55 7.84
CA PHE A 85 19.40 7.34 8.67
C PHE A 85 20.62 7.11 9.56
N LYS A 86 21.84 7.29 9.01
CA LYS A 86 23.09 7.18 9.77
C LYS A 86 23.24 8.26 10.83
N ARG A 87 22.78 9.49 10.58
CA ARG A 87 22.78 10.58 11.56
C ARG A 87 21.93 10.25 12.78
N HIS A 88 20.85 9.50 12.58
CA HIS A 88 19.98 8.97 13.63
C HIS A 88 20.49 7.66 14.26
N GLY A 89 21.70 7.22 13.90
CA GLY A 89 22.35 6.06 14.51
C GLY A 89 21.77 4.71 14.07
N ALA A 90 21.05 4.64 12.94
CA ALA A 90 20.54 3.37 12.46
C ALA A 90 21.61 2.49 11.81
N GLU A 91 21.54 1.21 12.14
CA GLU A 91 22.32 0.16 11.50
C GLU A 91 21.65 -0.28 10.20
N THR A 92 22.39 -0.94 9.30
CA THR A 92 21.82 -1.50 8.07
C THR A 92 21.77 -3.02 8.17
N ILE A 93 20.67 -3.60 7.71
CA ILE A 93 20.56 -5.04 7.47
C ILE A 93 20.19 -5.28 6.00
N ASP A 94 20.29 -6.52 5.56
CA ASP A 94 19.69 -6.97 4.31
C ASP A 94 19.08 -8.36 4.51
N THR A 95 18.02 -8.64 3.75
CA THR A 95 17.33 -9.94 3.77
C THR A 95 17.29 -10.53 2.37
N PRO A 96 17.16 -11.85 2.23
CA PRO A 96 16.92 -12.48 0.93
C PRO A 96 15.72 -11.84 0.20
N VAL A 97 15.76 -11.88 -1.14
CA VAL A 97 14.69 -11.31 -1.97
C VAL A 97 13.38 -12.13 -1.90
N PHE A 98 13.49 -13.41 -1.54
CA PHE A 98 12.39 -14.32 -1.29
C PHE A 98 12.41 -14.80 0.16
N GLU A 99 11.23 -15.01 0.71
CA GLU A 99 11.00 -15.60 2.03
C GLU A 99 10.25 -16.94 1.84
N LEU A 100 10.22 -17.77 2.89
CA LEU A 100 9.31 -18.91 2.92
C LEU A 100 7.87 -18.40 2.73
N LYS A 101 7.10 -19.04 1.85
CA LYS A 101 5.72 -18.62 1.54
C LYS A 101 4.84 -18.49 2.79
N GLU A 102 5.02 -19.39 3.76
CA GLU A 102 4.31 -19.36 5.05
C GLU A 102 4.63 -18.10 5.88
N THR A 103 5.84 -17.53 5.74
CA THR A 103 6.23 -16.31 6.47
C THR A 103 5.39 -15.11 6.02
N LEU A 104 5.01 -15.06 4.74
CA LEU A 104 4.24 -13.96 4.14
C LEU A 104 2.72 -14.19 4.19
N THR A 105 2.28 -15.42 4.46
CA THR A 105 0.86 -15.78 4.38
C THR A 105 0.06 -15.15 5.53
N GLY A 106 -1.07 -14.51 5.19
CA GLY A 106 -2.01 -13.94 6.17
C GLY A 106 -1.54 -12.64 6.82
N LYS A 107 -0.45 -12.02 6.35
CA LYS A 107 0.09 -10.77 6.91
C LYS A 107 -0.43 -9.49 6.24
N TYR A 108 -1.00 -9.62 5.05
CA TYR A 108 -1.34 -8.47 4.19
C TYR A 108 -2.83 -8.37 3.86
N GLY A 109 -3.71 -9.01 4.65
CA GLY A 109 -5.15 -8.99 4.36
C GLY A 109 -5.47 -9.39 2.91
N GLU A 110 -6.26 -8.57 2.21
CA GLU A 110 -6.64 -8.77 0.81
C GLU A 110 -5.45 -8.71 -0.16
N ASP A 111 -4.41 -7.95 0.17
CA ASP A 111 -3.21 -7.76 -0.65
C ASP A 111 -2.34 -9.03 -0.72
N SER A 112 -2.58 -10.03 0.14
CA SER A 112 -1.88 -11.32 0.10
C SER A 112 -1.99 -12.02 -1.28
N LYS A 113 -3.07 -11.75 -2.03
CA LYS A 113 -3.29 -12.28 -3.39
C LYS A 113 -2.31 -11.72 -4.43
N LEU A 114 -1.62 -10.63 -4.10
CA LEU A 114 -0.72 -9.91 -4.98
C LEU A 114 0.75 -10.36 -4.83
N ILE A 115 1.02 -11.41 -4.06
CA ILE A 115 2.38 -11.94 -3.86
C ILE A 115 2.84 -12.76 -5.08
N TYR A 116 4.12 -12.63 -5.44
CA TYR A 116 4.79 -13.47 -6.42
C TYR A 116 5.30 -14.76 -5.78
N ASP A 117 4.72 -15.89 -6.17
CA ASP A 117 5.22 -17.21 -5.79
C ASP A 117 6.26 -17.71 -6.80
N LEU A 118 7.30 -18.38 -6.30
CA LEU A 118 8.26 -19.10 -7.13
C LEU A 118 7.67 -20.45 -7.55
N GLN A 119 8.17 -20.99 -8.66
CA GLN A 119 7.77 -22.31 -9.11
C GLN A 119 8.23 -23.38 -8.11
N ASP A 120 7.36 -24.36 -7.83
CA ASP A 120 7.76 -25.55 -7.08
C ASP A 120 8.72 -26.39 -7.93
N GLN A 121 9.93 -26.59 -7.39
CA GLN A 121 10.99 -27.38 -8.00
C GLN A 121 11.40 -28.57 -7.11
N GLY A 122 10.52 -29.01 -6.20
CA GLY A 122 10.74 -30.15 -5.30
C GLY A 122 11.39 -29.78 -3.96
N GLY A 123 11.31 -28.52 -3.56
CA GLY A 123 11.92 -27.99 -2.33
C GLY A 123 10.94 -27.12 -1.53
N GLU A 124 11.48 -26.14 -0.82
CA GLU A 124 10.68 -25.19 -0.03
C GLU A 124 9.82 -24.31 -0.95
N LEU A 125 8.60 -24.01 -0.51
CA LEU A 125 7.74 -23.05 -1.20
C LEU A 125 8.17 -21.63 -0.85
N LEU A 126 8.55 -20.87 -1.87
CA LEU A 126 9.12 -19.54 -1.72
C LEU A 126 8.25 -18.49 -2.40
N SER A 127 8.27 -17.28 -1.84
CA SER A 127 7.58 -16.12 -2.39
C SER A 127 8.48 -14.90 -2.31
N LEU A 128 8.43 -14.02 -3.33
CA LEU A 128 9.14 -12.74 -3.28
C LEU A 128 8.54 -11.85 -2.20
N ARG A 129 9.41 -11.10 -1.51
CA ARG A 129 8.98 -10.17 -0.45
C ARG A 129 8.06 -9.06 -1.00
N TYR A 130 6.94 -8.87 -0.32
CA TYR A 130 5.92 -7.85 -0.66
C TYR A 130 6.28 -6.47 -0.08
N ASP A 131 6.96 -6.46 1.07
CA ASP A 131 7.52 -5.30 1.77
C ASP A 131 8.86 -5.64 2.43
N LEU A 132 9.40 -4.72 3.25
CA LEU A 132 10.59 -4.95 4.08
C LEU A 132 10.25 -5.16 5.57
N THR A 133 9.05 -4.80 6.01
CA THR A 133 8.60 -4.90 7.41
C THR A 133 8.39 -6.35 7.88
N VAL A 134 7.75 -7.21 7.08
CA VAL A 134 7.57 -8.63 7.45
C VAL A 134 8.90 -9.38 7.48
N PRO A 135 9.81 -9.23 6.48
CA PRO A 135 11.17 -9.74 6.59
C PRO A 135 11.92 -9.27 7.85
N PHE A 136 11.70 -8.01 8.26
CA PHE A 136 12.29 -7.47 9.48
C PHE A 136 11.71 -8.12 10.75
N ALA A 137 10.39 -8.28 10.85
CA ALA A 137 9.77 -8.96 11.98
C ALA A 137 10.28 -10.42 12.11
N ARG A 138 10.42 -11.12 10.98
CA ARG A 138 11.04 -12.46 10.94
C ARG A 138 12.51 -12.40 11.39
N TYR A 139 13.27 -11.40 10.95
CA TYR A 139 14.66 -11.20 11.37
C TYR A 139 14.78 -11.04 12.90
N LEU A 140 13.95 -10.19 13.50
CA LEU A 140 13.92 -10.00 14.95
C LEU A 140 13.64 -11.32 15.68
N ALA A 141 12.58 -12.02 15.28
CA ALA A 141 12.15 -13.26 15.91
C ALA A 141 13.21 -14.38 15.80
N MET A 142 13.77 -14.57 14.60
CA MET A 142 14.76 -15.62 14.34
C MET A 142 16.06 -15.40 15.12
N ASN A 143 16.52 -14.14 15.22
CA ASN A 143 17.76 -13.79 15.92
C ASN A 143 17.55 -13.46 17.40
N LYS A 144 16.30 -13.50 17.89
CA LYS A 144 15.91 -13.14 19.26
C LYS A 144 16.37 -11.72 19.64
N VAL A 145 16.32 -10.80 18.67
CA VAL A 145 16.66 -9.39 18.88
C VAL A 145 15.42 -8.69 19.43
N THR A 146 15.54 -8.11 20.62
CA THR A 146 14.43 -7.40 21.29
C THR A 146 14.47 -5.90 21.08
N ASN A 147 15.64 -5.34 20.77
CA ASN A 147 15.82 -3.92 20.46
C ASN A 147 16.80 -3.73 19.30
N ILE A 148 16.43 -2.91 18.32
CA ILE A 148 17.31 -2.51 17.22
C ILE A 148 16.74 -1.27 16.55
N LYS A 149 17.62 -0.37 16.11
CA LYS A 149 17.28 0.76 15.24
C LYS A 149 17.97 0.52 13.90
N ARG A 150 17.19 0.30 12.84
CA ARG A 150 17.72 -0.10 11.54
C ARG A 150 17.12 0.66 10.38
N TYR A 151 17.85 0.71 9.27
CA TYR A 151 17.30 1.02 7.96
C TYR A 151 17.52 -0.14 6.97
N HIS A 152 16.66 -0.23 5.96
CA HIS A 152 16.75 -1.20 4.88
C HIS A 152 16.26 -0.56 3.57
N ILE A 153 17.12 -0.51 2.56
CA ILE A 153 16.79 0.03 1.23
C ILE A 153 16.88 -1.10 0.23
N ALA A 154 15.73 -1.55 -0.25
CA ALA A 154 15.69 -2.70 -1.16
C ALA A 154 14.47 -2.68 -2.07
N LYS A 155 14.53 -3.49 -3.14
CA LYS A 155 13.38 -3.72 -4.01
C LYS A 155 12.35 -4.65 -3.36
N VAL A 156 11.09 -4.40 -3.65
CA VAL A 156 9.93 -5.22 -3.27
C VAL A 156 9.05 -5.51 -4.49
N TYR A 157 8.23 -6.55 -4.37
CA TYR A 157 7.54 -7.15 -5.51
C TYR A 157 6.05 -7.31 -5.24
N ARG A 158 5.22 -6.62 -6.02
CA ARG A 158 3.76 -6.64 -5.88
C ARG A 158 3.11 -6.88 -7.23
N ARG A 159 2.22 -7.87 -7.35
CA ARG A 159 1.50 -8.22 -8.59
C ARG A 159 0.34 -7.27 -8.90
N ASP A 160 0.44 -6.02 -8.47
CA ASP A 160 -0.55 -4.98 -8.73
C ASP A 160 -0.78 -4.80 -10.25
N ASN A 161 -1.91 -4.19 -10.62
CA ASN A 161 -2.22 -3.80 -11.99
C ASN A 161 -1.40 -2.54 -12.33
N PRO A 162 -0.31 -2.67 -13.13
CA PRO A 162 0.62 -1.57 -13.27
C PRO A 162 -0.02 -0.45 -14.10
N ALA A 163 0.00 0.76 -13.54
CA ALA A 163 -0.35 1.99 -14.22
C ALA A 163 0.95 2.80 -14.40
N MET A 164 1.67 2.53 -15.50
CA MET A 164 3.00 3.11 -15.75
C MET A 164 2.97 4.64 -15.80
N THR A 165 1.88 5.23 -16.30
CA THR A 165 1.65 6.69 -16.33
C THR A 165 1.44 7.30 -14.95
N ARG A 166 1.08 6.48 -13.95
CA ARG A 166 0.86 6.88 -12.55
C ARG A 166 1.95 6.34 -11.60
N GLY A 167 3.07 5.84 -12.14
CA GLY A 167 4.18 5.32 -11.34
C GLY A 167 3.88 4.03 -10.56
N ARG A 168 2.79 3.31 -10.87
CA ARG A 168 2.49 2.01 -10.24
C ARG A 168 3.21 0.89 -10.96
N TYR A 169 4.27 0.38 -10.34
CA TYR A 169 5.12 -0.70 -10.84
C TYR A 169 4.92 -1.97 -10.03
N ARG A 170 5.38 -3.10 -10.59
CA ARG A 170 5.39 -4.41 -9.91
C ARG A 170 6.70 -4.69 -9.18
N GLU A 171 7.77 -4.00 -9.58
CA GLU A 171 9.05 -3.96 -8.90
C GLU A 171 9.42 -2.49 -8.64
N PHE A 172 9.65 -2.14 -7.38
CA PHE A 172 10.06 -0.80 -6.98
C PHE A 172 10.83 -0.83 -5.65
N TYR A 173 11.51 0.27 -5.32
CA TYR A 173 12.26 0.39 -4.07
C TYR A 173 11.36 0.84 -2.92
N GLN A 174 11.60 0.25 -1.76
CA GLN A 174 11.23 0.80 -0.46
C GLN A 174 12.50 1.24 0.28
N CYS A 175 12.35 2.22 1.17
CA CYS A 175 13.42 2.80 1.98
C CYS A 175 12.90 2.89 3.41
N ASP A 176 13.08 1.83 4.17
CA ASP A 176 12.43 1.66 5.46
C ASP A 176 13.40 2.00 6.58
N PHE A 177 12.89 2.63 7.63
CA PHE A 177 13.59 2.92 8.87
C PHE A 177 12.68 2.52 10.02
N ASP A 178 13.20 1.72 10.96
CA ASP A 178 12.40 1.16 12.03
C ASP A 178 13.16 1.18 13.36
N ILE A 179 12.44 1.47 14.43
CA ILE A 179 12.91 1.39 15.80
C ILE A 179 12.10 0.30 16.50
N ALA A 180 12.72 -0.84 16.76
CA ALA A 180 12.13 -1.93 17.53
C ALA A 180 12.67 -1.90 18.96
N GLY A 181 11.78 -2.15 19.93
CA GLY A 181 12.11 -2.22 21.36
C GLY A 181 11.03 -1.60 22.24
N GLN A 182 11.23 -1.71 23.55
CA GLN A 182 10.41 -1.00 24.55
C GLN A 182 11.15 0.27 24.97
N TYR A 183 10.48 1.40 24.81
CA TYR A 183 10.98 2.73 25.14
C TYR A 183 9.87 3.53 25.81
N ASP A 184 10.21 4.70 26.34
CA ASP A 184 9.20 5.61 26.86
C ASP A 184 8.25 6.08 25.72
N PRO A 185 6.96 6.30 26.02
CA PRO A 185 5.95 6.56 25.01
C PRO A 185 6.30 7.72 24.08
N MET A 186 6.00 7.53 22.79
CA MET A 186 6.09 8.53 21.72
C MET A 186 7.48 9.08 21.38
N LEU A 187 8.55 8.71 22.11
CA LEU A 187 9.91 9.16 21.77
C LEU A 187 10.40 8.60 20.42
N PRO A 188 10.34 7.27 20.16
CA PRO A 188 10.73 6.73 18.85
C PRO A 188 9.80 7.19 17.74
N ASP A 189 8.50 7.31 18.02
CA ASP A 189 7.47 7.75 17.07
C ASP A 189 7.75 9.18 16.58
N ALA A 190 8.08 10.09 17.49
CA ALA A 190 8.48 11.46 17.16
C ALA A 190 9.81 11.51 16.39
N GLU A 191 10.76 10.64 16.70
CA GLU A 191 12.02 10.53 15.95
C GLU A 191 11.77 10.09 14.50
N CYS A 192 10.86 9.13 14.26
CA CYS A 192 10.47 8.73 12.91
C CYS A 192 9.88 9.91 12.11
N ILE A 193 9.01 10.72 12.71
CA ILE A 193 8.47 11.94 12.07
C ILE A 193 9.59 12.93 11.73
N LYS A 194 10.52 13.13 12.67
CA LYS A 194 11.70 13.99 12.45
C LYS A 194 12.54 13.52 11.27
N ILE A 195 12.79 12.22 11.14
CA ILE A 195 13.54 11.63 10.03
C ILE A 195 12.83 11.87 8.70
N VAL A 196 11.51 11.67 8.64
CA VAL A 196 10.72 11.94 7.42
C VAL A 196 10.85 13.42 7.03
N ALA A 197 10.71 14.34 7.99
CA ALA A 197 10.85 15.78 7.74
C ALA A 197 12.25 16.15 7.23
N GLU A 198 13.31 15.62 7.85
CA GLU A 198 14.69 15.87 7.40
C GLU A 198 14.96 15.32 5.99
N ILE A 199 14.46 14.13 5.69
CA ILE A 199 14.61 13.52 4.36
C ILE A 199 13.91 14.38 3.31
N LEU A 200 12.62 14.69 3.50
CA LEU A 200 11.86 15.47 2.51
C LEU A 200 12.45 16.87 2.30
N ALA A 201 12.88 17.54 3.37
CA ALA A 201 13.58 18.82 3.27
C ALA A 201 14.92 18.68 2.52
N SER A 202 15.70 17.63 2.78
CA SER A 202 16.99 17.41 2.10
C SER A 202 16.85 17.08 0.61
N LEU A 203 15.75 16.44 0.21
CA LEU A 203 15.49 16.07 -1.17
C LEU A 203 15.07 17.26 -2.03
N ASP A 204 14.68 18.39 -1.43
CA ASP A 204 14.26 19.62 -2.11
C ASP A 204 13.11 19.38 -3.11
N VAL A 205 12.07 18.69 -2.63
CA VAL A 205 10.90 18.24 -3.43
C VAL A 205 9.72 19.22 -3.40
N GLY A 206 9.93 20.45 -2.91
CA GLY A 206 8.88 21.45 -2.69
C GLY A 206 8.33 21.46 -1.27
N ASP A 207 7.21 22.16 -1.05
CA ASP A 207 6.56 22.17 0.26
C ASP A 207 5.84 20.84 0.52
N PHE A 208 5.81 20.44 1.78
CA PHE A 208 5.23 19.18 2.19
C PHE A 208 4.57 19.31 3.56
N VAL A 209 3.69 18.35 3.86
CA VAL A 209 3.06 18.16 5.17
C VAL A 209 3.12 16.69 5.54
N ILE A 210 3.32 16.40 6.82
CA ILE A 210 3.27 15.07 7.42
C ILE A 210 1.96 14.99 8.19
N LYS A 211 1.00 14.28 7.62
CA LYS A 211 -0.26 13.98 8.30
C LYS A 211 -0.02 12.92 9.35
N VAL A 212 -0.58 13.07 10.54
CA VAL A 212 -0.48 12.11 11.64
C VAL A 212 -1.86 11.80 12.19
N ASN A 213 -2.07 10.54 12.59
CA ASN A 213 -3.27 10.08 13.26
C ASN A 213 -2.93 8.86 14.13
N HIS A 214 -3.92 8.27 14.81
CA HIS A 214 -3.72 7.12 15.68
C HIS A 214 -4.78 6.04 15.42
N ARG A 215 -4.36 4.78 15.26
CA ARG A 215 -5.25 3.63 14.98
C ARG A 215 -6.36 3.46 16.01
N ARG A 216 -6.01 3.47 17.30
CA ARG A 216 -6.98 3.39 18.41
C ARG A 216 -7.95 4.57 18.47
N LEU A 217 -7.58 5.73 17.92
CA LEU A 217 -8.47 6.87 17.84
C LEU A 217 -9.53 6.67 16.75
N LEU A 218 -9.16 6.08 15.62
CA LEU A 218 -10.13 5.66 14.60
C LEU A 218 -11.14 4.66 15.16
N ASP A 219 -10.68 3.67 15.95
CA ASP A 219 -11.57 2.71 16.60
C ASP A 219 -12.55 3.40 17.56
N GLY A 220 -12.03 4.26 18.45
CA GLY A 220 -12.87 4.97 19.39
C GLY A 220 -13.83 5.96 18.73
N MET A 221 -13.41 6.64 17.65
CA MET A 221 -14.29 7.51 16.87
C MET A 221 -15.46 6.74 16.27
N PHE A 222 -15.21 5.58 15.66
CA PHE A 222 -16.27 4.73 15.11
C PHE A 222 -17.22 4.19 16.18
N ALA A 223 -16.67 3.78 17.33
CA ALA A 223 -17.50 3.39 18.48
C ALA A 223 -18.37 4.55 18.99
N ALA A 224 -17.81 5.76 19.09
CA ALA A 224 -18.55 6.98 19.46
C ALA A 224 -19.63 7.34 18.43
N CYS A 225 -19.42 7.01 17.15
CA CYS A 225 -20.42 7.21 16.09
C CYS A 225 -21.47 6.10 16.03
N GLY A 226 -21.35 5.03 16.81
CA GLY A 226 -22.28 3.90 16.80
C GLY A 226 -22.08 2.93 15.64
N VAL A 227 -20.87 2.86 15.08
CA VAL A 227 -20.52 1.89 14.04
C VAL A 227 -20.41 0.48 14.67
N PRO A 228 -21.05 -0.55 14.10
CA PRO A 228 -20.89 -1.93 14.55
C PRO A 228 -19.48 -2.49 14.30
N ASP A 229 -18.94 -3.27 15.24
CA ASP A 229 -17.57 -3.85 15.20
C ASP A 229 -17.24 -4.58 13.89
N ASP A 230 -18.20 -5.31 13.31
CA ASP A 230 -18.05 -6.07 12.07
C ASP A 230 -17.89 -5.18 10.82
N LYS A 231 -18.22 -3.88 10.94
CA LYS A 231 -18.15 -2.90 9.84
C LYS A 231 -16.93 -1.98 9.91
N PHE A 232 -16.09 -2.04 10.94
CA PHE A 232 -14.95 -1.12 11.11
C PHE A 232 -13.98 -1.13 9.92
N ARG A 233 -13.53 -2.33 9.51
CA ARG A 233 -12.55 -2.49 8.43
C ARG A 233 -13.09 -1.98 7.09
N PRO A 234 -14.30 -2.38 6.63
CA PRO A 234 -14.91 -1.81 5.44
C PRO A 234 -15.01 -0.28 5.49
N ILE A 235 -15.37 0.32 6.62
CA ILE A 235 -15.60 1.77 6.69
C ILE A 235 -14.30 2.59 6.60
N CYS A 236 -13.19 2.11 7.17
CA CYS A 236 -11.89 2.78 7.10
C CYS A 236 -11.24 2.81 5.69
N SER A 237 -11.66 1.98 4.73
CA SER A 237 -11.03 1.94 3.39
C SER A 237 -11.46 3.07 2.45
N ALA A 238 -12.39 3.91 2.91
CA ALA A 238 -13.07 4.91 2.13
C ALA A 238 -12.27 6.24 2.13
N THR A 239 -12.09 6.90 0.97
CA THR A 239 -11.05 7.96 0.80
C THR A 239 -11.55 9.41 0.66
N PHE A 240 -12.66 9.69 -0.04
CA PHE A 240 -13.18 11.05 -0.27
C PHE A 240 -14.59 11.26 0.29
N TRP A 241 -14.76 12.17 1.27
CA TRP A 241 -15.97 12.26 2.12
C TRP A 241 -17.33 12.17 1.40
N ASP A 242 -17.56 12.90 0.31
CA ASP A 242 -18.88 12.94 -0.34
C ASP A 242 -19.22 11.62 -1.05
N ASP A 243 -18.25 11.02 -1.75
CA ASP A 243 -18.38 9.70 -2.36
C ASP A 243 -18.41 8.60 -1.28
N VAL A 244 -17.65 8.80 -0.21
CA VAL A 244 -17.51 7.89 0.92
C VAL A 244 -18.81 7.77 1.71
N ARG A 245 -19.54 8.87 1.92
CA ARG A 245 -20.83 8.80 2.62
C ARG A 245 -21.81 7.90 1.88
N VAL A 246 -21.89 8.05 0.56
CA VAL A 246 -22.74 7.21 -0.31
C VAL A 246 -22.28 5.76 -0.23
N GLU A 247 -20.98 5.50 -0.39
CA GLU A 247 -20.40 4.15 -0.28
C GLU A 247 -20.67 3.50 1.09
N MET A 248 -20.52 4.25 2.19
CA MET A 248 -20.78 3.79 3.55
C MET A 248 -22.22 3.35 3.74
N ILE A 249 -23.19 4.08 3.17
CA ILE A 249 -24.62 3.80 3.33
C ILE A 249 -25.06 2.72 2.33
N ASP A 250 -24.83 2.94 1.04
CA ASP A 250 -25.44 2.15 -0.03
C ASP A 250 -24.73 0.82 -0.27
N GLU A 251 -23.40 0.79 -0.13
CA GLU A 251 -22.60 -0.43 -0.36
C GLU A 251 -22.29 -1.18 0.94
N LYS A 252 -21.98 -0.45 2.02
CA LYS A 252 -21.57 -1.03 3.31
C LYS A 252 -22.71 -1.12 4.33
N GLY A 253 -23.88 -0.56 4.01
CA GLY A 253 -25.08 -0.64 4.83
C GLY A 253 -24.94 0.03 6.20
N LEU A 254 -24.14 1.08 6.32
CA LEU A 254 -24.02 1.86 7.55
C LEU A 254 -25.26 2.73 7.75
N ASP A 255 -25.64 2.94 9.01
CA ASP A 255 -26.70 3.87 9.37
C ASP A 255 -26.35 5.31 8.92
N PRO A 256 -27.26 6.04 8.25
CA PRO A 256 -26.98 7.40 7.78
C PRO A 256 -26.59 8.38 8.88
N GLU A 257 -27.16 8.27 10.09
CA GLU A 257 -26.78 9.16 11.20
C GLU A 257 -25.38 8.83 11.70
N ALA A 258 -25.00 7.55 11.76
CA ALA A 258 -23.64 7.14 12.07
C ALA A 258 -22.64 7.68 11.03
N ALA A 259 -22.98 7.59 9.74
CA ALA A 259 -22.18 8.19 8.67
C ALA A 259 -22.05 9.72 8.87
N ASP A 260 -23.15 10.43 9.12
CA ASP A 260 -23.12 11.87 9.34
C ASP A 260 -22.26 12.28 10.55
N ARG A 261 -22.29 11.50 11.64
CA ARG A 261 -21.41 11.69 12.81
C ARG A 261 -19.94 11.48 12.47
N ILE A 262 -19.59 10.43 11.70
CA ILE A 262 -18.21 10.21 11.22
C ILE A 262 -17.75 11.44 10.43
N GLY A 263 -18.62 12.00 9.60
CA GLY A 263 -18.36 13.19 8.79
C GLY A 263 -17.97 14.43 9.58
N GLN A 264 -18.47 14.55 10.80
CA GLN A 264 -18.10 15.64 11.69
C GLN A 264 -16.68 15.45 12.20
N TYR A 265 -16.30 14.22 12.54
CA TYR A 265 -14.97 13.93 13.08
C TYR A 265 -13.86 13.98 12.02
N VAL A 266 -14.05 13.40 10.83
CA VAL A 266 -13.00 13.31 9.81
C VAL A 266 -12.57 14.65 9.24
N ARG A 267 -13.32 15.72 9.52
CA ARG A 267 -12.98 17.10 9.13
C ARG A 267 -12.01 17.78 10.07
N PHE A 268 -11.78 17.23 11.27
CA PHE A 268 -10.82 17.78 12.20
C PHE A 268 -9.40 17.56 11.68
N GLN A 269 -8.73 18.67 11.44
CA GLN A 269 -7.32 18.73 11.11
C GLN A 269 -6.68 19.96 11.75
N GLY A 270 -5.45 19.84 12.25
CA GLY A 270 -4.74 20.95 12.90
C GLY A 270 -3.56 20.48 13.73
N GLY A 271 -3.23 21.24 14.78
CA GLY A 271 -2.17 20.95 15.74
C GLY A 271 -2.71 20.50 17.10
N LEU A 272 -2.00 20.91 18.15
CA LEU A 272 -2.34 20.58 19.55
C LEU A 272 -3.73 21.09 19.95
N GLU A 273 -4.17 22.21 19.38
CA GLU A 273 -5.47 22.82 19.66
C GLU A 273 -6.64 21.90 19.32
N ILE A 274 -6.54 21.14 18.22
CA ILE A 274 -7.57 20.18 17.80
C ILE A 274 -7.57 18.97 18.73
N VAL A 275 -6.39 18.50 19.14
CA VAL A 275 -6.28 17.39 20.09
C VAL A 275 -6.91 17.77 21.44
N ASP A 276 -6.64 18.98 21.93
CA ASP A 276 -7.21 19.50 23.18
C ASP A 276 -8.72 19.78 23.08
N GLU A 277 -9.23 20.08 21.89
CA GLU A 277 -10.67 20.16 21.61
C GLU A 277 -11.31 18.77 21.68
N LEU A 278 -10.76 17.78 20.97
CA LEU A 278 -11.29 16.41 20.95
C LEU A 278 -11.21 15.72 22.32
N LEU A 279 -10.24 16.06 23.16
CA LEU A 279 -10.18 15.57 24.56
C LEU A 279 -11.37 16.04 25.42
N LYS A 280 -12.07 17.10 25.00
CA LYS A 280 -13.27 17.63 25.69
C LYS A 280 -14.57 17.07 25.10
N ASP A 281 -14.50 16.32 23.99
CA ASP A 281 -15.67 15.74 23.36
C ASP A 281 -16.31 14.67 24.25
N THR A 282 -17.61 14.81 24.50
CA THR A 282 -18.34 13.96 25.45
C THR A 282 -18.52 12.52 24.98
N GLU A 283 -18.55 12.28 23.67
CA GLU A 283 -18.69 10.93 23.13
C GLU A 283 -17.34 10.22 23.08
N LEU A 284 -16.27 10.90 22.69
CA LEU A 284 -14.90 10.36 22.74
C LEU A 284 -14.43 10.10 24.18
N GLN A 285 -14.84 10.92 25.15
CA GLN A 285 -14.53 10.68 26.57
C GLN A 285 -15.10 9.35 27.10
N LYS A 286 -16.20 8.85 26.52
CA LYS A 286 -16.73 7.52 26.86
C LYS A 286 -15.86 6.39 26.30
N GLN A 287 -15.00 6.68 25.34
CA GLN A 287 -14.14 5.73 24.65
C GLN A 287 -12.73 5.77 25.21
N LYS A 288 -12.44 4.93 26.21
CA LYS A 288 -11.13 4.87 26.89
C LYS A 288 -9.94 4.83 25.91
N ASN A 289 -10.03 4.00 24.87
CA ASN A 289 -8.97 3.86 23.87
C ASN A 289 -8.74 5.14 23.05
N ALA A 290 -9.79 5.94 22.78
CA ALA A 290 -9.65 7.22 22.11
C ALA A 290 -8.96 8.25 23.00
N VAL A 291 -9.34 8.31 24.29
CA VAL A 291 -8.73 9.25 25.24
C VAL A 291 -7.23 8.96 25.41
N GLU A 292 -6.85 7.70 25.58
CA GLU A 292 -5.44 7.29 25.66
C GLU A 292 -4.68 7.66 24.37
N ALA A 293 -5.28 7.40 23.20
CA ALA A 293 -4.68 7.75 21.92
C ALA A 293 -4.53 9.27 21.74
N LEU A 294 -5.51 10.08 22.14
CA LEU A 294 -5.42 11.55 22.08
C LEU A 294 -4.32 12.08 23.01
N GLU A 295 -4.18 11.49 24.20
CA GLU A 295 -3.10 11.83 25.12
C GLU A 295 -1.71 11.50 24.55
N GLU A 296 -1.57 10.35 23.89
CA GLU A 296 -0.36 9.99 23.14
C GLU A 296 -0.10 10.94 21.96
N MET A 297 -1.12 11.30 21.18
CA MET A 297 -1.00 12.29 20.11
C MET A 297 -0.59 13.67 20.63
N ARG A 298 -1.14 14.09 21.78
CA ARG A 298 -0.73 15.34 22.45
C ARG A 298 0.75 15.29 22.84
N GLN A 299 1.23 14.16 23.34
CA GLN A 299 2.63 13.97 23.69
C GLN A 299 3.54 13.97 22.44
N LEU A 300 3.13 13.28 21.39
CA LEU A 300 3.83 13.23 20.10
C LEU A 300 4.01 14.62 19.49
N LEU A 301 2.94 15.42 19.45
CA LEU A 301 2.98 16.78 18.89
C LEU A 301 3.88 17.71 19.70
N LYS A 302 3.92 17.59 21.03
CA LYS A 302 4.89 18.31 21.88
C LYS A 302 6.33 17.92 21.57
N TYR A 303 6.61 16.64 21.35
CA TYR A 303 7.94 16.21 20.92
C TYR A 303 8.30 16.72 19.52
N CYS A 304 7.34 16.78 18.60
CA CYS A 304 7.54 17.38 17.28
C CYS A 304 7.89 18.87 17.37
N GLU A 305 7.27 19.61 18.29
CA GLU A 305 7.63 21.01 18.59
C GLU A 305 9.06 21.12 19.13
N LEU A 306 9.47 20.26 20.06
CA LEU A 306 10.85 20.23 20.56
C LEU A 306 11.88 19.87 19.49
N TYR A 307 11.49 19.02 18.53
CA TYR A 307 12.31 18.70 17.36
C TYR A 307 12.31 19.80 16.27
N GLY A 308 11.51 20.85 16.45
CA GLY A 308 11.40 21.97 15.52
C GLY A 308 10.79 21.58 14.18
N VAL A 309 9.82 20.65 14.16
CA VAL A 309 9.13 20.18 12.95
C VAL A 309 7.61 20.36 13.01
N GLN A 310 7.10 21.12 13.99
CA GLN A 310 5.67 21.35 14.19
C GLN A 310 4.98 22.01 12.99
N ASP A 311 5.69 22.84 12.23
CA ASP A 311 5.18 23.51 11.03
C ASP A 311 4.98 22.54 9.85
N LYS A 312 5.55 21.34 9.95
CA LYS A 312 5.43 20.27 8.96
C LYS A 312 4.46 19.18 9.37
N VAL A 313 3.93 19.19 10.59
CA VAL A 313 3.06 18.12 11.11
C VAL A 313 1.64 18.61 11.25
N VAL A 314 0.68 17.85 10.73
CA VAL A 314 -0.76 18.09 10.90
C VAL A 314 -1.41 16.83 11.45
N PHE A 315 -2.07 16.95 12.58
CA PHE A 315 -3.03 15.95 13.03
C PHE A 315 -4.24 15.96 12.10
N ASP A 316 -4.59 14.82 11.51
CA ASP A 316 -5.66 14.70 10.50
C ASP A 316 -6.50 13.44 10.76
N MET A 317 -7.74 13.62 11.21
CA MET A 317 -8.66 12.53 11.54
C MET A 317 -9.10 11.72 10.32
N SER A 318 -8.96 12.25 9.10
CA SER A 318 -9.28 11.54 7.86
C SER A 318 -8.23 10.50 7.47
N LEU A 319 -7.03 10.56 8.07
CA LEU A 319 -5.94 9.64 7.75
C LEU A 319 -6.23 8.25 8.34
N ALA A 320 -6.69 7.32 7.48
CA ALA A 320 -6.87 5.92 7.81
C ALA A 320 -6.11 5.04 6.79
N ARG A 321 -5.02 4.38 7.23
CA ARG A 321 -4.24 3.46 6.40
C ARG A 321 -3.70 2.27 7.19
N GLY A 322 -3.43 1.17 6.49
CA GLY A 322 -2.63 0.04 6.99
C GLY A 322 -3.19 -0.66 8.23
N LEU A 323 -4.52 -0.82 8.30
CA LEU A 323 -5.22 -1.35 9.48
C LEU A 323 -4.84 -2.80 9.84
N ASP A 324 -4.13 -3.50 8.97
CA ASP A 324 -3.71 -4.88 9.18
C ASP A 324 -2.51 -5.01 10.12
N TYR A 325 -1.69 -3.98 10.29
CA TYR A 325 -0.52 -4.04 11.17
C TYR A 325 -0.32 -2.84 12.11
N TYR A 326 -0.85 -1.65 11.80
CA TYR A 326 -0.73 -0.52 12.72
C TYR A 326 -1.58 -0.72 13.97
N THR A 327 -0.98 -0.49 15.15
CA THR A 327 -1.64 -0.51 16.46
C THR A 327 -1.62 0.85 17.17
N GLY A 328 -0.75 1.76 16.71
CA GLY A 328 -0.46 3.05 17.32
C GLY A 328 -0.62 4.21 16.34
N VAL A 329 0.36 5.11 16.35
CA VAL A 329 0.47 6.24 15.41
C VAL A 329 0.56 5.76 13.97
N ILE A 330 -0.07 6.53 13.07
CA ILE A 330 -0.03 6.37 11.62
C ILE A 330 0.34 7.73 11.03
N TYR A 331 1.17 7.75 9.98
CA TYR A 331 1.55 9.00 9.34
C TYR A 331 1.77 8.88 7.83
N GLU A 332 1.54 9.96 7.11
CA GLU A 332 1.73 10.07 5.66
C GLU A 332 2.33 11.42 5.27
N GLY A 333 3.45 11.40 4.54
CA GLY A 333 4.03 12.59 3.93
C GLY A 333 3.36 12.91 2.59
N VAL A 334 2.87 14.14 2.44
CA VAL A 334 2.16 14.64 1.25
C VAL A 334 2.85 15.90 0.75
N LEU A 335 3.20 15.93 -0.54
CA LEU A 335 3.66 17.14 -1.23
C LEU A 335 2.48 18.08 -1.46
N LYS A 336 2.68 19.40 -1.28
CA LYS A 336 1.64 20.42 -1.50
C LYS A 336 1.59 20.95 -2.92
#